data_AF-A0A956ZX24-F1
#
_entry.id   AF-A0A956ZX24-F1
#
_cell.length_a   1.000
_cell.length_b   1.000
_cell.length_c   1.000
_cell.angle_alpha   90.00
_cell.angle_beta   90.00
_cell.angle_gamma   90.00
#
_symmetry.space_group_name_H-M   'P 1'
#
loop_
_entity.id
_entity.type
_entity.pdbx_description
1 polymer ?
#
loop_
_entity_poly.entity_id
_entity_poly.type
_entity_poly.pdbx_seq_one_letter_code
_entity_poly.pdbx_strand_id
1 'polypeptide(L)'
;MKFTELYESVIGLWPDKIRIDDNGVSSHGAEGHYFPALSKAWHQVEEAISKENEWQGLMVWTQFACFHKLAMKRVVESCASICKTGSGPSQTASLALMSRL
;
A
#
# COMPACT_ATOMS: atom_id res chain seq x y z
N MET A 1 21.99 -5.31 1.28
CA MET A 1 20.64 -5.20 1.86
C MET A 1 19.80 -6.34 1.32
N LYS A 2 19.17 -7.13 2.19
CA LYS A 2 18.22 -8.17 1.78
C LYS A 2 16.87 -7.53 1.45
N PHE A 3 16.07 -8.19 0.62
CA PHE A 3 14.72 -7.71 0.29
C PHE A 3 13.85 -7.52 1.54
N THR A 4 13.91 -8.46 2.49
CA THR A 4 13.13 -8.40 3.73
C THR A 4 13.47 -7.16 4.56
N GLU A 5 14.76 -6.84 4.70
CA GLU A 5 15.23 -5.65 5.43
C GLU A 5 14.74 -4.36 4.75
N LEU A 6 14.81 -4.30 3.41
CA LEU A 6 14.28 -3.18 2.64
C LEU A 6 12.77 -3.04 2.85
N TYR A 7 12.03 -4.13 2.69
CA TYR A 7 10.58 -4.15 2.85
C TYR A 7 10.17 -3.69 4.24
N GLU A 8 10.76 -4.26 5.29
CA GLU A 8 10.48 -3.93 6.69
C GLU A 8 10.80 -2.45 6.99
N SER A 9 11.91 -1.94 6.46
CA SER A 9 12.30 -0.54 6.64
C SER A 9 11.28 0.46 6.06
N VAL A 10 10.63 0.10 4.94
CA VAL A 10 9.69 0.99 4.25
C VAL A 10 8.25 0.76 4.72
N ILE A 11 7.80 -0.49 4.89
CA ILE A 11 6.42 -0.80 5.31
C ILE A 11 6.10 -0.24 6.70
N GLY A 12 7.12 -0.12 7.56
CA GLY A 12 6.98 0.49 8.88
C GLY A 12 6.58 1.97 8.85
N LEU A 13 6.92 2.68 7.77
CA LEU A 13 6.61 4.10 7.58
C LEU A 13 5.15 4.33 7.15
N TRP A 14 4.50 3.33 6.57
CA TRP A 14 3.11 3.44 6.17
C TRP A 14 2.17 3.39 7.38
N PRO A 15 1.06 4.14 7.36
CA PRO A 15 0.03 4.06 8.39
C PRO A 15 -0.63 2.66 8.40
N ASP A 16 -1.03 2.20 9.59
CA ASP A 16 -1.66 0.88 9.76
C ASP A 16 -2.99 0.75 9.00
N LYS A 17 -3.69 1.88 8.85
CA LYS A 17 -4.99 1.97 8.18
C LYS A 17 -5.03 3.24 7.34
N ILE A 18 -5.48 3.09 6.09
CA ILE A 18 -5.68 4.20 5.14
C ILE A 18 -7.16 4.21 4.77
N ARG A 19 -7.79 5.38 4.94
CA ARG A 19 -9.16 5.62 4.53
C ARG A 19 -9.23 5.77 3.01
N ILE A 20 -10.26 5.21 2.37
CA ILE A 20 -10.40 5.23 0.89
C ILE A 20 -11.79 5.66 0.42
N ASP A 21 -12.74 5.83 1.34
CA ASP A 21 -14.06 6.45 1.10
C ASP A 21 -14.02 7.98 1.29
N ASP A 22 -12.83 8.58 1.19
CA ASP A 22 -12.72 10.03 1.26
C ASP A 22 -13.64 10.64 0.19
N ASN A 23 -14.38 11.69 0.54
CA ASN A 23 -15.36 12.38 -0.32
C ASN A 23 -14.79 12.93 -1.66
N GLY A 24 -13.56 12.59 -2.00
CA GLY A 24 -12.84 12.90 -3.23
C GLY A 24 -12.45 11.67 -4.05
N VAL A 25 -13.14 10.52 -3.93
CA VAL A 25 -13.07 9.48 -4.98
C VAL A 25 -13.68 10.06 -6.25
N SER A 26 -12.92 10.90 -6.94
CA SER A 26 -13.26 11.35 -8.27
C SER A 26 -13.00 10.19 -9.21
N SER A 27 -14.06 9.69 -9.85
CA SER A 27 -13.92 8.93 -11.07
C SER A 27 -13.28 9.84 -12.11
N HIS A 28 -11.97 9.70 -12.32
CA HIS A 28 -11.30 10.32 -13.45
C HIS A 28 -11.64 9.51 -14.71
N GLY A 29 -12.90 9.61 -15.13
CA GLY A 29 -13.42 8.91 -16.31
C GLY A 29 -13.14 7.40 -16.31
N ALA A 30 -12.84 6.86 -17.49
CA ALA A 30 -12.51 5.45 -17.69
C ALA A 30 -11.12 5.03 -17.14
N GLU A 31 -10.35 5.95 -16.57
CA GLU A 31 -8.90 5.78 -16.30
C GLU A 31 -8.53 5.54 -14.83
N GLY A 32 -9.51 5.41 -13.93
CA GLY A 32 -9.29 4.89 -12.58
C GLY A 32 -9.78 5.80 -11.45
N HIS A 33 -9.55 5.33 -10.22
CA HIS A 33 -9.94 6.01 -8.99
C HIS A 33 -8.74 6.75 -8.37
N TYR A 34 -8.96 8.00 -7.99
CA TYR A 34 -8.04 8.75 -7.15
C TYR A 34 -8.39 8.57 -5.67
N PHE A 35 -7.37 8.35 -4.83
CA PHE A 35 -7.52 8.11 -3.39
C PHE A 35 -6.70 9.14 -2.60
N PRO A 36 -7.30 10.26 -2.18
CA PRO A 36 -6.57 11.37 -1.56
C PRO A 36 -5.74 10.98 -0.33
N ALA A 37 -6.29 10.22 0.63
CA ALA A 37 -5.53 9.79 1.80
C ALA A 37 -4.39 8.81 1.44
N LEU A 38 -4.57 7.96 0.42
CA LEU A 38 -3.50 7.07 -0.03
C LEU A 38 -2.36 7.85 -0.68
N SER A 39 -2.66 8.82 -1.55
CA SER A 39 -1.65 9.70 -2.15
C SER A 39 -0.93 10.54 -1.09
N LYS A 40 -1.65 11.03 -0.09
CA LYS A 40 -1.04 11.73 1.04
C LYS A 40 -0.08 10.84 1.84
N ALA A 41 -0.49 9.59 2.13
CA ALA A 41 0.36 8.63 2.83
C ALA A 41 1.62 8.30 2.02
N TRP A 42 1.49 8.15 0.69
CA TRP A 42 2.62 7.95 -0.20
C TRP A 42 3.63 9.10 -0.14
N HIS A 43 3.18 10.36 -0.28
CA HIS A 43 4.07 11.52 -0.18
C HIS A 43 4.81 11.57 1.17
N GLN A 44 4.12 11.27 2.28
CA GLN A 44 4.74 11.26 3.61
C GLN A 44 5.83 10.19 3.74
N VAL A 45 5.59 9.00 3.19
CA VAL A 45 6.59 7.92 3.20
C VAL A 45 7.77 8.27 2.28
N GLU A 46 7.50 8.84 1.11
CA GLU A 46 8.54 9.29 0.18
C GLU A 46 9.43 10.41 0.77
N GLU A 47 8.85 11.32 1.55
CA GLU A 47 9.60 12.34 2.30
C GLU A 47 10.42 11.75 3.46
N ALA A 48 9.98 10.62 4.04
CA ALA A 48 10.62 10.00 5.20
C ALA A 48 11.81 9.09 4.85
N ILE A 49 11.92 8.62 3.60
CA ILE A 49 13.03 7.78 3.15
C ILE A 49 14.25 8.62 2.75
N SER A 50 15.45 8.01 2.75
CA SER A 50 16.66 8.68 2.29
C SER A 50 16.63 8.83 0.77
N LYS A 51 16.83 10.07 0.27
CA LYS A 51 16.96 10.36 -1.17
C LYS A 51 18.17 9.69 -1.81
N GLU A 52 19.15 9.27 -1.01
CA GLU A 52 20.35 8.56 -1.48
C GLU A 52 20.11 7.05 -1.65
N ASN A 53 18.98 6.53 -1.16
CA ASN A 53 18.64 5.10 -1.23
C ASN A 53 17.52 4.85 -2.24
N GLU A 54 17.90 4.75 -3.53
CA GLU A 54 16.98 4.53 -4.66
C GLU A 54 16.12 3.28 -4.49
N TRP A 55 16.62 2.24 -3.81
CA TRP A 55 15.87 1.02 -3.54
C TRP A 55 14.70 1.25 -2.59
N GLN A 56 14.84 2.15 -1.61
CA GLN A 56 13.71 2.56 -0.77
C GLN A 56 12.66 3.28 -1.61
N GLY A 57 13.05 4.17 -2.52
CA GLY A 57 12.13 4.83 -3.44
C GLY A 57 11.35 3.85 -4.31
N LEU A 58 12.04 2.86 -4.90
CA LEU A 58 11.39 1.81 -5.69
C LEU A 58 10.43 0.96 -4.85
N MET A 59 10.80 0.68 -3.58
CA MET A 59 9.94 -0.07 -2.66
C MET A 59 8.68 0.74 -2.28
N VAL A 60 8.83 2.04 -2.00
CA VAL A 60 7.70 2.94 -1.74
C VAL A 60 6.72 2.93 -2.91
N TRP A 61 7.22 3.09 -4.13
CA TRP A 61 6.40 3.07 -5.35
C TRP A 61 5.69 1.72 -5.54
N THR A 62 6.40 0.62 -5.31
CA THR A 62 5.84 -0.73 -5.39
C THR A 62 4.72 -0.94 -4.36
N GLN A 63 4.93 -0.52 -3.11
CA GLN A 63 3.93 -0.61 -2.06
C GLN A 63 2.71 0.28 -2.35
N PHE A 64 2.92 1.49 -2.87
CA PHE A 64 1.85 2.37 -3.32
C PHE A 64 0.99 1.72 -4.41
N ALA A 65 1.60 1.11 -5.44
CA ALA A 65 0.87 0.39 -6.48
C ALA A 65 0.05 -0.78 -5.91
N CYS A 66 0.60 -1.53 -4.96
CA CYS A 66 -0.14 -2.59 -4.26
C CYS A 66 -1.33 -2.05 -3.47
N PHE A 67 -1.16 -0.95 -2.72
CA PHE A 67 -2.23 -0.32 -1.97
C PHE A 67 -3.31 0.29 -2.86
N HIS A 68 -2.93 0.86 -4.00
CA HIS A 68 -3.87 1.41 -4.98
C HIS A 68 -4.75 0.30 -5.57
N LYS A 69 -4.15 -0.83 -5.99
CA LYS A 69 -4.89 -2.01 -6.43
C LYS A 69 -5.82 -2.56 -5.35
N LEU A 70 -5.38 -2.58 -4.09
CA LEU A 70 -6.20 -3.00 -2.96
C LEU A 70 -7.36 -2.03 -2.72
N ALA A 71 -7.12 -0.72 -2.80
CA ALA A 71 -8.14 0.30 -2.64
C ALA A 71 -9.23 0.16 -3.73
N MET A 72 -8.84 -0.03 -5.00
CA MET A 72 -9.80 -0.30 -6.08
C MET A 72 -10.68 -1.51 -5.79
N LYS A 73 -10.10 -2.61 -5.30
CA LYS A 73 -10.87 -3.81 -4.92
C LYS A 73 -11.85 -3.50 -3.77
N ARG A 74 -11.39 -2.77 -2.75
CA ARG A 74 -12.21 -2.42 -1.58
C ARG A 74 -13.35 -1.45 -1.92
N VAL A 75 -13.18 -0.56 -2.89
CA VAL A 75 -14.27 0.28 -3.42
C VAL A 75 -15.40 -0.58 -3.97
N VAL A 76 -15.08 -1.61 -4.78
CA VAL A 76 -16.08 -2.55 -5.30
C VAL A 76 -16.79 -3.32 -4.18
N GLU A 77 -16.06 -3.65 -3.11
CA GLU A 77 -16.60 -4.32 -1.91
C GLU A 77 -17.37 -3.37 -0.97
N SER A 78 -17.51 -2.07 -1.29
CA SER A 78 -18.10 -1.05 -0.42
C SER A 78 -17.40 -0.94 0.95
N CYS A 79 -16.08 -1.15 0.97
CA CYS A 79 -15.26 -1.02 2.17
C CYS A 79 -14.52 0.32 2.21
N ALA A 80 -14.57 1.00 3.36
CA ALA A 80 -14.07 2.37 3.54
C ALA A 80 -12.56 2.49 3.79
N SER A 81 -11.82 1.39 3.90
CA SER A 81 -10.40 1.45 4.26
C SER A 81 -9.58 0.25 3.81
N ILE A 82 -8.28 0.47 3.65
CA ILE A 82 -7.27 -0.58 3.50
C ILE A 82 -6.36 -0.60 4.75
N CYS A 83 -5.82 -1.76 5.09
CA CYS A 83 -4.83 -1.90 6.16
C CYS A 83 -3.48 -2.28 5.56
N LYS A 84 -2.39 -1.77 6.11
CA LYS A 84 -1.07 -2.30 5.77
C LYS A 84 -1.01 -3.75 6.23
N THR A 85 -0.48 -4.63 5.40
CA THR A 85 -0.48 -6.07 5.63
C THR A 85 0.33 -6.40 6.88
N GLY A 86 -0.35 -6.52 8.04
CA GLY A 86 0.31 -6.76 9.34
C GLY A 86 -0.59 -6.86 10.58
N SER A 87 -1.93 -6.81 10.50
CA SER A 87 -2.80 -6.92 11.69
C SER A 87 -4.22 -7.45 11.39
N GLY A 88 -4.36 -8.49 10.57
CA GLY A 88 -5.62 -9.20 10.39
C GLY A 88 -5.39 -10.66 9.99
N PRO A 89 -6.20 -11.63 10.47
CA PRO A 89 -5.93 -13.08 10.41
C PRO A 89 -6.05 -13.71 9.01
N SER A 90 -5.95 -12.93 7.93
CA SER A 90 -6.24 -13.38 6.57
C SER A 90 -5.01 -13.44 5.65
N GLN A 91 -3.81 -13.61 6.19
CA GLN A 91 -2.58 -13.79 5.39
C GLN A 91 -1.80 -15.08 5.65
N THR A 92 -2.29 -15.96 6.52
CA THR A 92 -1.78 -17.34 6.63
C THR A 92 -2.08 -18.19 5.39
N ALA A 93 -2.99 -17.77 4.51
CA ALA A 93 -3.36 -18.54 3.32
C ALA A 93 -2.38 -18.38 2.13
N SER A 94 -1.62 -17.28 2.03
CA SER A 94 -0.78 -17.04 0.84
C SER A 94 0.68 -17.48 1.01
N LEU A 95 1.19 -17.58 2.24
CA LEU A 95 2.55 -18.05 2.53
C LEU A 95 2.64 -19.59 2.70
N ALA A 96 1.51 -20.26 2.94
CA ALA A 96 1.45 -21.72 2.99
C ALA A 96 1.56 -22.39 1.59
N LEU A 97 1.37 -21.63 0.51
CA LEU A 97 1.44 -22.17 -0.86
C LEU A 97 2.86 -22.10 -1.47
N MET A 98 3.75 -21.29 -0.90
CA MET A 98 5.14 -21.16 -1.39
C MET A 98 6.16 -22.00 -0.62
N SER A 99 5.71 -22.76 0.38
CA SER A 99 6.53 -23.74 1.12
C SER A 99 6.29 -25.18 0.67
N ARG A 100 5.62 -25.37 -0.48
CA ARG A 100 5.33 -26.67 -1.10
C ARG A 100 5.80 -26.78 -2.56
N LEU A 101 6.80 -26.00 -2.94
CA LEU A 101 7.60 -26.18 -4.15
C LEU A 101 9.07 -26.18 -3.74
#